data_AF-A0A847VVR8-F1
#
_entry.id   AF-A0A847VVR8-F1
#
_cell.length_a   1.000
_cell.length_b   1.000
_cell.length_c   1.000
_cell.angle_alpha   90.00
_cell.angle_beta   90.00
_cell.angle_gamma   90.00
#
_symmetry.space_group_name_H-M   'P 1'
#
loop_
_entity.id
_entity.type
_entity.pdbx_description
1 polymer ?
#
loop_
_entity_poly.entity_id
_entity_poly.type
_entity_poly.pdbx_seq_one_letter_code
_entity_poly.pdbx_strand_id
1 'polypeptide(L)'
;MGKFKKGLCLGGLLGAGLVWLNTTKKGKELREVMLDKAADVYTDLKEKILSSDQYKKMTKNQYIKMVKKYIDKYAIDNGLAENIKNMVTKVVIAQWNNLQKELKK
;
A
#
# COMPACT_ATOMS: atom_id res chain seq x y z
N MET A 1 17.99 -6.94 3.53
CA MET A 1 17.29 -8.08 2.90
C MET A 1 16.39 -8.76 3.93
N GLY A 2 15.13 -8.37 4.02
CA GLY A 2 14.17 -8.99 4.93
C GLY A 2 12.76 -8.58 4.56
N LYS A 3 11.80 -9.50 4.71
CA LYS A 3 10.34 -9.35 4.57
C LYS A 3 9.71 -9.19 3.17
N PHE A 4 10.40 -8.71 2.13
CA PHE A 4 9.82 -8.68 0.76
C PHE A 4 9.67 -10.05 0.06
N LYS A 5 9.98 -11.17 0.74
CA LYS A 5 9.90 -12.53 0.18
C LYS A 5 8.51 -13.18 0.22
N LYS A 6 7.42 -12.41 0.36
CA LYS A 6 6.05 -12.94 0.23
C LYS A 6 5.34 -12.29 -0.95
N GLY A 7 5.67 -12.71 -2.18
CA GLY A 7 4.76 -12.77 -3.34
C GLY A 7 4.02 -11.51 -3.82
N LEU A 8 4.19 -10.34 -3.21
CA LEU A 8 3.49 -9.13 -3.60
C LEU A 8 4.31 -8.40 -4.65
N CYS A 9 4.22 -8.88 -5.89
CA CYS A 9 4.62 -8.10 -7.06
C CYS A 9 3.74 -6.86 -7.15
N LEU A 10 4.14 -5.78 -6.47
CA LEU A 10 3.58 -4.43 -6.63
C LEU A 10 3.87 -3.85 -8.06
N GLY A 11 4.26 -4.68 -9.01
CA GLY A 11 5.08 -4.35 -10.18
C GLY A 11 4.38 -3.73 -11.40
N GLY A 12 3.11 -3.34 -11.30
CA GLY A 12 2.38 -2.80 -12.48
C GLY A 12 2.04 -1.31 -12.46
N LEU A 13 1.77 -0.75 -11.28
CA LEU A 13 1.18 0.60 -11.13
C LEU A 13 2.11 1.61 -10.43
N LEU A 14 3.31 1.15 -10.08
CA LEU A 14 4.34 1.96 -9.44
C LEU A 14 5.15 2.65 -10.55
N GLY A 15 4.59 3.72 -11.09
CA GLY A 15 5.14 4.48 -12.22
C GLY A 15 6.51 5.13 -11.96
N ALA A 16 6.92 6.02 -12.87
CA ALA A 16 8.25 6.61 -12.95
C ALA A 16 8.87 7.14 -11.63
N GLY A 17 8.06 7.55 -10.65
CA GLY A 17 8.55 7.97 -9.33
C GLY A 17 9.25 6.87 -8.52
N LEU A 18 8.78 5.62 -8.59
CA LEU A 18 9.43 4.49 -7.91
C LEU A 18 10.60 3.92 -8.70
N VAL A 19 10.63 4.18 -10.01
CA VAL A 19 11.81 3.94 -10.87
C VAL A 19 12.90 4.95 -10.51
N TRP A 20 12.56 6.24 -10.31
CA TRP A 20 13.50 7.26 -9.86
C TRP A 20 14.08 6.97 -8.47
N LEU A 21 13.25 6.48 -7.56
CA LEU A 21 13.76 6.01 -6.26
C LEU A 21 14.73 4.83 -6.41
N ASN A 22 14.74 4.11 -7.53
CA ASN A 22 15.69 3.02 -7.77
C ASN A 22 17.05 3.49 -8.29
N THR A 23 17.17 4.74 -8.79
CA THR A 23 18.39 5.24 -9.43
C THR A 23 19.43 5.76 -8.45
N THR A 24 19.05 6.13 -7.22
CA THR A 24 19.96 6.67 -6.19
C THR A 24 20.03 5.77 -4.96
N LYS A 25 21.17 5.75 -4.25
CA LYS A 25 21.34 4.97 -3.00
C LYS A 25 20.32 5.37 -1.92
N LYS A 26 20.15 6.68 -1.69
CA LYS A 26 19.14 7.22 -0.77
C LYS A 26 17.70 6.92 -1.22
N GLY A 27 17.45 6.97 -2.53
CA GLY A 27 16.15 6.61 -3.09
C GLY A 27 15.80 5.15 -2.82
N LYS A 28 16.78 4.24 -2.94
CA LYS A 28 16.59 2.81 -2.66
C LYS A 28 16.24 2.57 -1.20
N GLU A 29 16.95 3.20 -0.27
CA GLU A 29 16.64 3.10 1.17
C GLU A 29 15.24 3.65 1.47
N LEU A 30 14.90 4.83 0.94
CA LEU A 30 13.57 5.41 1.12
C LEU A 30 12.48 4.52 0.52
N ARG A 31 12.73 3.91 -0.63
CA ARG A 31 11.82 2.97 -1.27
C ARG A 31 11.65 1.72 -0.41
N GLU A 32 12.73 1.12 0.11
CA GLU A 32 12.63 -0.07 0.96
C GLU A 32 11.83 0.24 2.22
N VAL A 33 12.14 1.31 2.93
CA VAL A 33 11.39 1.75 4.13
C VAL A 33 9.93 2.03 3.78
N MET A 34 9.67 2.74 2.70
CA MET A 34 8.31 3.06 2.25
C MET A 34 7.52 1.82 1.86
N LEU A 35 8.14 0.89 1.13
CA LEU A 35 7.51 -0.35 0.72
C LEU A 35 7.28 -1.28 1.92
N ASP A 36 8.17 -1.28 2.92
CA ASP A 36 8.03 -2.11 4.13
C ASP A 36 6.84 -1.59 4.93
N LYS A 37 6.77 -0.26 5.14
CA LYS A 37 5.64 0.39 5.80
C LYS A 37 4.33 0.19 5.04
N ALA A 38 4.38 0.27 3.70
CA ALA A 38 3.22 -0.01 2.87
C ALA A 38 2.79 -1.48 2.94
N ALA A 39 3.73 -2.42 3.02
CA ALA A 39 3.45 -3.84 3.15
C ALA A 39 2.81 -4.17 4.50
N ASP A 40 3.31 -3.59 5.59
CA ASP A 40 2.72 -3.73 6.94
C ASP A 40 1.28 -3.20 6.93
N VAL A 41 1.07 -1.96 6.48
CA VAL A 41 -0.25 -1.34 6.38
C VAL A 41 -1.18 -2.14 5.46
N TYR A 42 -0.70 -2.58 4.30
CA TYR A 42 -1.48 -3.35 3.36
C TYR A 42 -1.87 -4.73 3.92
N THR A 43 -0.98 -5.38 4.67
CA THR A 43 -1.25 -6.70 5.27
C THR A 43 -2.32 -6.58 6.35
N ASP A 44 -2.17 -5.64 7.29
CA ASP A 44 -3.16 -5.37 8.32
C ASP A 44 -4.51 -4.96 7.73
N LEU A 45 -4.47 -4.10 6.70
CA LEU A 45 -5.68 -3.66 6.02
C LEU A 45 -6.32 -4.85 5.29
N LYS A 46 -5.55 -5.67 4.57
CA LYS A 46 -6.01 -6.86 3.85
C LYS A 46 -6.63 -7.87 4.81
N GLU A 47 -6.04 -8.14 5.96
CA GLU A 47 -6.61 -9.03 6.97
C GLU A 47 -7.94 -8.50 7.52
N LYS A 48 -8.01 -7.22 7.89
CA LYS A 48 -9.26 -6.58 8.34
C LYS A 48 -10.33 -6.56 7.25
N ILE A 49 -9.91 -6.39 6.00
CA ILE A 49 -10.76 -6.36 4.81
C ILE A 49 -11.32 -7.74 4.50
N LEU A 50 -10.47 -8.76 4.44
CA LEU A 50 -10.86 -10.13 4.09
C LEU A 50 -11.71 -10.75 5.18
N SER A 51 -11.50 -10.35 6.43
CA SER A 51 -12.34 -10.77 7.57
C SER A 51 -13.73 -10.14 7.56
N SER A 52 -13.99 -9.14 6.70
CA SER A 52 -15.26 -8.44 6.63
C SER A 52 -15.93 -8.68 5.27
N ASP A 53 -17.06 -9.39 5.25
CA ASP A 53 -17.88 -9.57 4.04
C ASP A 53 -18.35 -8.24 3.41
N GLN A 54 -18.24 -7.11 4.15
CA GLN A 54 -18.46 -5.77 3.59
C GLN A 54 -17.56 -5.49 2.39
N TYR A 55 -16.37 -6.08 2.29
CA TYR A 55 -15.45 -5.77 1.20
C TYR A 55 -15.89 -6.29 -0.15
N LYS A 56 -16.58 -7.43 -0.21
CA LYS A 56 -17.14 -7.96 -1.46
C LYS A 56 -18.14 -6.99 -2.10
N LYS A 57 -18.82 -6.19 -1.28
CA LYS A 57 -19.81 -5.18 -1.71
C LYS A 57 -19.27 -3.76 -1.69
N MET A 58 -18.00 -3.57 -1.30
CA MET A 58 -17.42 -2.24 -1.14
C MET A 58 -17.09 -1.63 -2.51
N THR A 59 -17.48 -0.37 -2.68
CA THR A 59 -17.10 0.39 -3.88
C THR A 59 -15.65 0.90 -3.77
N LYS A 60 -15.01 1.16 -4.92
CA LYS A 60 -13.67 1.76 -4.97
C LYS A 60 -13.57 3.04 -4.14
N ASN A 61 -14.62 3.87 -4.11
CA ASN A 61 -14.64 5.10 -3.31
C ASN A 61 -14.64 4.83 -1.81
N GLN A 62 -15.41 3.84 -1.34
CA GLN A 62 -15.40 3.45 0.07
C GLN A 62 -14.04 2.87 0.48
N TYR A 63 -13.42 2.07 -0.39
CA TYR A 63 -12.06 1.57 -0.18
C TYR A 63 -11.05 2.71 -0.06
N ILE A 64 -11.07 3.66 -0.98
CA ILE A 64 -10.19 4.83 -0.94
C ILE A 64 -10.34 5.60 0.37
N LYS A 65 -11.58 5.82 0.84
CA LYS A 65 -11.83 6.50 2.14
C LYS A 65 -11.27 5.71 3.31
N MET A 66 -11.47 4.39 3.34
CA MET A 66 -10.98 3.51 4.38
C MET A 66 -9.44 3.50 4.42
N VAL A 67 -8.81 3.30 3.27
CA VAL A 67 -7.35 3.31 3.09
C VAL A 67 -6.77 4.63 3.57
N LYS A 68 -7.33 5.77 3.11
CA LYS A 68 -6.89 7.09 3.54
C LYS A 68 -6.96 7.24 5.06
N LYS A 69 -8.09 6.89 5.68
CA LYS A 69 -8.26 7.00 7.14
C LYS A 69 -7.26 6.13 7.91
N TYR A 70 -7.03 4.91 7.44
CA TYR A 70 -6.08 3.99 8.07
C TYR A 70 -4.64 4.48 7.94
N ILE A 71 -4.24 4.92 6.74
CA ILE A 71 -2.89 5.44 6.48
C ILE A 71 -2.66 6.76 7.21
N ASP A 72 -3.66 7.63 7.31
CA ASP A 72 -3.55 8.90 8.02
C ASP A 72 -3.31 8.65 9.52
N LYS A 73 -4.06 7.72 10.12
CA LYS A 73 -3.80 7.28 11.50
C LYS A 73 -2.40 6.67 11.65
N TYR A 74 -2.02 5.75 10.76
CA TYR A 74 -0.70 5.14 10.79
C TYR A 74 0.44 6.17 10.63
N ALA A 75 0.23 7.20 9.79
CA ALA A 75 1.18 8.27 9.57
C ALA A 75 1.34 9.16 10.80
N ILE A 76 0.25 9.47 11.50
CA ILE A 76 0.31 10.20 12.78
C ILE A 76 1.05 9.36 13.82
N ASP A 77 0.69 8.09 13.98
CA ASP A 77 1.25 7.19 14.99
C ASP A 77 2.75 6.90 14.77
N ASN A 78 3.22 6.95 13.51
CA ASN A 78 4.62 6.66 13.13
C ASN A 78 5.41 7.91 12.72
N GLY A 79 4.83 9.12 12.80
CA GLY A 79 5.49 10.36 12.37
C GLY A 79 5.90 10.36 10.88
N LEU A 80 5.10 9.74 10.00
CA LEU A 80 5.43 9.66 8.58
C LEU A 80 5.30 11.03 7.90
N ALA A 81 6.33 11.40 7.16
CA ALA A 81 6.29 12.56 6.28
C ALA A 81 5.14 12.46 5.27
N GLU A 82 4.50 13.59 4.96
CA GLU A 82 3.33 13.65 4.09
C GLU A 82 3.58 13.07 2.69
N ASN A 83 4.81 13.21 2.18
CA ASN A 83 5.23 12.59 0.93
C ASN A 83 5.16 11.06 0.98
N ILE A 84 5.61 10.45 2.09
CA ILE A 84 5.55 8.99 2.28
C ILE A 84 4.09 8.57 2.43
N LYS A 85 3.30 9.29 3.24
CA LYS A 85 1.86 9.05 3.40
C LYS A 85 1.12 9.02 2.06
N ASN A 86 1.36 10.02 1.22
CA ASN A 86 0.74 10.16 -0.09
C ASN A 86 1.14 9.03 -1.05
N MET A 87 2.41 8.62 -1.02
CA MET A 87 2.86 7.51 -1.84
C MET A 87 2.30 6.17 -1.36
N VAL A 88 2.37 5.87 -0.06
CA VAL A 88 1.77 4.65 0.52
C VAL A 88 0.27 4.57 0.18
N THR A 89 -0.45 5.69 0.28
CA THR A 89 -1.86 5.79 -0.12
C THR A 89 -2.07 5.42 -1.57
N LYS A 90 -1.25 5.94 -2.48
CA LYS A 90 -1.32 5.60 -3.91
C LYS A 90 -1.04 4.11 -4.15
N VAL A 91 -0.03 3.54 -3.49
CA VAL A 91 0.31 2.11 -3.62
C VAL A 91 -0.85 1.23 -3.16
N VAL A 92 -1.40 1.49 -1.97
CA VAL A 92 -2.50 0.70 -1.40
C VAL A 92 -3.79 0.87 -2.23
N ILE A 93 -4.09 2.08 -2.72
CA ILE A 93 -5.23 2.30 -3.63
C ILE A 93 -5.05 1.54 -4.95
N ALA A 94 -3.84 1.54 -5.51
CA ALA A 94 -3.52 0.84 -6.75
C ALA A 94 -3.73 -0.69 -6.62
N GLN A 95 -3.54 -1.25 -5.42
CA GLN A 95 -3.80 -2.66 -5.14
C GLN A 95 -5.29 -3.05 -5.16
N TRP A 96 -6.23 -2.10 -5.13
CA TRP A 96 -7.67 -2.38 -5.22
C TRP A 96 -8.01 -3.30 -6.40
N ASN A 97 -7.45 -3.01 -7.58
CA ASN A 97 -7.72 -3.77 -8.80
C ASN A 97 -7.19 -5.21 -8.69
N ASN A 98 -6.08 -5.42 -7.99
CA ASN A 98 -5.52 -6.76 -7.75
C ASN A 98 -6.36 -7.51 -6.72
N LEU A 99 -6.77 -6.85 -5.63
CA LEU A 99 -7.68 -7.43 -4.63
C LEU A 99 -9.03 -7.84 -5.25
N GLN A 100 -9.58 -7.02 -6.14
CA GLN A 100 -10.81 -7.35 -6.88
C GLN A 100 -10.63 -8.58 -7.79
N LYS A 101 -9.45 -8.77 -8.39
CA LYS A 101 -9.14 -9.98 -9.18
C LYS A 101 -8.97 -11.20 -8.30
N GLU A 102 -8.32 -11.06 -7.15
CA GLU A 102 -8.17 -12.14 -6.15
C GLU A 102 -9.52 -12.57 -5.56
N LEU A 103 -10.45 -11.64 -5.34
CA LEU A 103 -11.78 -11.91 -4.77
C LEU A 103 -12.80 -12.45 -5.77
N LYS A 104 -12.56 -12.28 -7.07
CA LYS A 104 -13.38 -12.84 -8.16
C LYS A 104 -12.92 -14.23 -8.62
N LYS A 105 -11.79 -14.71 -8.10
CA LYS A 105 -11.28 -16.07 -8.32
C LYS A 105 -11.92 -17.03 -7.32
#